data_AF-A0A640Y8E6-F1
#
_entry.id   AF-A0A640Y8E6-F1
#
_cell.length_a   1.000
_cell.length_b   1.000
_cell.length_c   1.000
_cell.angle_alpha   90.00
_cell.angle_beta   90.00
_cell.angle_gamma   90.00
#
_symmetry.space_group_name_H-M   'P 1'
#
loop_
_entity.id
_entity.type
_entity.pdbx_description
1 polymer ?
#
loop_
_entity_poly.entity_id
_entity_poly.type
_entity_poly.pdbx_seq_one_letter_code
_entity_poly.pdbx_strand_id
1 'polypeptide(L)'
;MLAPVADDTYRRMRPALRLAPGDGPTWTEDPRLQWHPAAAPLHQLHGEGKVTVFPAIGYSNADQSHFTSRHYWEVGELSVRANTGWLGRLLDVVGSNDNPLQGLSLDGSLSPSLATARVPVAATWGPRYDLWAPGVWGEVEDLMFETFSRLGVTAEGSRDKQLSGAGRVVRQAGTLRSQLQAFSGEIDSPVAYPDDEHFSESLAGLAAMLDAGMPITVASVGAPGAYDTHDEQASTLGQDLAQTCATLLAFQRDLEARGLDDRVLTMVWSEFGRRPEENGEGSSAGTDHGAGGCAFLIGTPARGTMVGEWPGLGTLDEDDNLRSTSDFRAAYCSLLEQWFGVDADAVIPGAGGFARPALIG
;
A
#
# COMPACT_ATOMS: atom_id res chain seq x y z
N MET A 1 8.98 10.86 -6.44
CA MET A 1 10.06 10.50 -5.49
C MET A 1 11.44 10.41 -6.14
N LEU A 2 11.55 10.09 -7.44
CA LEU A 2 12.80 10.23 -8.22
C LEU A 2 12.64 11.38 -9.24
N ALA A 3 13.72 12.11 -9.53
CA ALA A 3 13.71 13.25 -10.44
C ALA A 3 14.92 13.26 -11.39
N PRO A 4 14.72 13.50 -12.70
CA PRO A 4 15.80 13.52 -13.69
C PRO A 4 16.50 14.89 -13.79
N VAL A 5 17.14 15.34 -12.71
CA VAL A 5 17.63 16.74 -12.61
C VAL A 5 18.75 17.12 -13.56
N ALA A 6 19.44 16.13 -14.15
CA ALA A 6 20.45 16.35 -15.17
C ALA A 6 19.85 16.52 -16.58
N ASP A 7 18.55 16.26 -16.78
CA ASP A 7 17.88 16.36 -18.08
C ASP A 7 17.44 17.81 -18.38
N ASP A 8 17.94 18.37 -19.47
CA ASP A 8 17.56 19.71 -19.92
C ASP A 8 16.06 19.83 -20.24
N THR A 9 15.45 18.74 -20.68
CA THR A 9 14.02 18.66 -20.96
C THR A 9 13.22 18.79 -19.67
N TYR A 10 13.64 18.13 -18.59
CA TYR A 10 13.02 18.29 -17.27
C TYR A 10 13.07 19.74 -16.80
N ARG A 11 14.22 20.41 -16.96
CA ARG A 11 14.36 21.82 -16.57
C ARG A 11 13.48 22.77 -17.36
N ARG A 12 13.22 22.46 -18.64
CA ARG A 12 12.29 23.22 -19.50
C ARG A 12 10.83 22.96 -19.16
N MET A 13 10.49 21.69 -18.91
CA MET A 13 9.13 21.24 -18.59
C MET A 13 8.71 21.59 -17.15
N ARG A 14 9.68 21.94 -16.28
CA ARG A 14 9.46 22.27 -14.86
C ARG A 14 10.07 23.62 -14.44
N PRO A 15 9.63 24.77 -15.01
CA PRO A 15 10.20 26.07 -14.68
C PRO A 15 10.03 26.49 -13.20
N ALA A 16 9.01 26.02 -12.49
CA ALA A 16 8.77 26.32 -11.07
C ALA A 16 9.04 25.11 -10.15
N LEU A 17 8.73 23.88 -10.59
CA LEU A 17 8.74 22.68 -9.74
C LEU A 17 10.04 21.86 -9.83
N ARG A 18 11.00 22.23 -10.69
CA ARG A 18 12.23 21.44 -10.83
C ARG A 18 12.99 21.38 -9.50
N LEU A 19 13.50 20.20 -9.20
CA LEU A 19 14.60 20.08 -8.24
C LEU A 19 15.91 20.52 -8.89
N ALA A 20 16.78 21.18 -8.13
CA ALA A 20 18.13 21.48 -8.57
C ALA A 20 19.03 20.24 -8.42
N PRO A 21 20.06 20.10 -9.28
CA PRO A 21 21.10 19.10 -9.07
C PRO A 21 21.75 19.23 -7.68
N GLY A 22 21.71 18.15 -6.91
CA GLY A 22 22.29 18.11 -5.56
C GLY A 22 21.35 18.48 -4.42
N ASP A 23 20.08 18.83 -4.70
CA ASP A 23 19.07 19.04 -3.65
C ASP A 23 18.80 17.75 -2.86
N GLY A 24 18.87 16.59 -3.53
CA GLY A 24 18.62 15.29 -2.93
C GLY A 24 19.73 14.27 -3.19
N PRO A 25 19.68 13.10 -2.54
CA PRO A 25 20.68 12.05 -2.71
C PRO A 25 20.72 11.53 -4.15
N THR A 26 21.92 11.25 -4.65
CA THR A 26 22.11 10.67 -5.99
C THR A 26 21.53 9.27 -6.09
N TRP A 27 20.91 8.93 -7.23
CA TRP A 27 20.54 7.57 -7.56
C TRP A 27 21.71 6.85 -8.23
N THR A 28 22.23 5.80 -7.61
CA THR A 28 23.48 5.16 -8.06
C THR A 28 23.30 4.24 -9.26
N GLU A 29 22.11 3.69 -9.46
CA GLU A 29 21.84 2.73 -10.53
C GLU A 29 21.53 3.40 -11.88
N ASP A 30 21.07 4.65 -11.85
CA ASP A 30 20.92 5.48 -13.05
C ASP A 30 21.31 6.93 -12.73
N PRO A 31 22.48 7.40 -13.18
CA PRO A 31 23.00 8.72 -12.83
C PRO A 31 22.17 9.88 -13.41
N ARG A 32 21.19 9.59 -14.27
CA ARG A 32 20.23 10.57 -14.78
C ARG A 32 19.23 10.99 -13.70
N LEU A 33 19.03 10.15 -12.68
CA LEU A 33 18.04 10.35 -11.62
C LEU A 33 18.70 10.79 -10.29
N GLN A 34 17.91 11.46 -9.47
CA GLN A 34 18.19 11.66 -8.04
C GLN A 34 16.93 11.39 -7.21
N TRP A 35 17.11 11.07 -5.94
CA TRP A 35 16.02 11.06 -4.97
C TRP A 35 15.52 12.48 -4.69
N HIS A 36 14.21 12.62 -4.49
CA HIS A 36 13.66 13.82 -3.87
C HIS A 36 14.27 13.99 -2.46
N PRO A 37 14.59 15.23 -2.01
CA PRO A 37 15.20 15.45 -0.69
C PRO A 37 14.39 14.81 0.46
N ALA A 38 13.06 14.97 0.42
CA ALA A 38 12.13 14.37 1.38
C ALA A 38 12.12 12.83 1.38
N ALA A 39 12.63 12.18 0.32
CA ALA A 39 12.74 10.73 0.20
C ALA A 39 14.10 10.19 0.69
N ALA A 40 14.90 11.00 1.39
CA ALA A 40 16.15 10.55 2.02
C ALA A 40 15.99 9.29 2.92
N PRO A 41 14.89 9.10 3.67
CA PRO A 41 14.66 7.84 4.41
C PRO A 41 14.62 6.60 3.51
N LEU A 42 13.98 6.68 2.34
CA LEU A 42 13.95 5.57 1.37
C LEU A 42 15.31 5.38 0.71
N HIS A 43 16.05 6.46 0.46
CA HIS A 43 17.43 6.37 0.00
C HIS A 43 18.33 5.62 1.00
N GLN A 44 18.16 5.87 2.31
CA GLN A 44 18.87 5.13 3.35
C GLN A 44 18.56 3.63 3.29
N LEU A 45 17.28 3.25 3.27
CA LEU A 45 16.88 1.85 3.17
C LEU A 45 17.38 1.20 1.86
N HIS A 46 17.37 1.95 0.76
CA HIS A 46 17.94 1.48 -0.51
C HIS A 46 19.44 1.20 -0.40
N GLY A 47 20.20 2.10 0.24
CA GLY A 47 21.64 1.90 0.50
C GLY A 47 21.93 0.67 1.38
N GLU A 48 20.95 0.22 2.16
CA GLU A 48 20.99 -1.02 2.95
C GLU A 48 20.51 -2.25 2.19
N GLY A 49 20.16 -2.11 0.90
CA GLY A 49 19.66 -3.20 0.06
C GLY A 49 18.19 -3.58 0.33
N LYS A 50 17.42 -2.73 1.03
CA LYS A 50 16.05 -3.05 1.48
C LYS A 50 14.95 -2.44 0.62
N VAL A 51 15.28 -1.77 -0.48
CA VAL A 51 14.30 -1.12 -1.35
C VAL A 51 14.55 -1.54 -2.79
N THR A 52 13.59 -2.21 -3.40
CA THR A 52 13.54 -2.39 -4.85
C THR A 52 12.71 -1.26 -5.46
N VAL A 53 13.22 -0.60 -6.49
CA VAL A 53 12.59 0.59 -7.10
C VAL A 53 12.15 0.31 -8.52
N PHE A 54 10.92 0.68 -8.85
CA PHE A 54 10.42 0.71 -10.22
C PHE A 54 10.24 2.16 -10.66
N PRO A 55 11.11 2.73 -11.51
CA PRO A 55 11.12 4.16 -11.79
C PRO A 55 10.14 4.61 -12.89
N ALA A 56 9.48 3.67 -13.56
CA ALA A 56 8.48 3.93 -14.60
C ALA A 56 7.49 2.75 -14.68
N ILE A 57 6.79 2.49 -13.57
CA ILE A 57 5.78 1.43 -13.49
C ILE A 57 4.40 1.95 -13.84
N GLY A 58 3.60 1.10 -14.47
CA GLY A 58 2.22 1.43 -14.84
C GLY A 58 1.62 0.33 -15.69
N TYR A 59 0.84 0.71 -16.68
CA TYR A 59 0.23 -0.18 -17.66
C TYR A 59 0.05 0.57 -18.99
N SER A 60 -0.08 -0.19 -20.07
CA SER A 60 -0.32 0.37 -21.42
C SER A 60 -1.68 1.09 -21.49
N ASN A 61 -1.72 2.23 -22.17
CA ASN A 61 -2.92 3.05 -22.37
C ASN A 61 -3.53 3.50 -21.03
N ALA A 62 -2.71 4.18 -20.22
CA ALA A 62 -3.12 4.64 -18.89
C ALA A 62 -4.25 5.67 -18.98
N ASP A 63 -5.39 5.34 -18.37
CA ASP A 63 -6.62 6.14 -18.35
C ASP A 63 -6.51 7.40 -17.47
N GLN A 64 -5.52 7.45 -16.57
CA GLN A 64 -5.23 8.60 -15.69
C GLN A 64 -6.38 8.96 -14.72
N SER A 65 -7.43 8.14 -14.63
CA SER A 65 -8.55 8.32 -13.72
C SER A 65 -8.27 7.76 -12.33
N HIS A 66 -8.58 8.54 -11.29
CA HIS A 66 -8.63 8.08 -9.89
C HIS A 66 -9.55 6.89 -9.66
N PHE A 67 -10.61 6.77 -10.47
CA PHE A 67 -11.55 5.66 -10.35
C PHE A 67 -11.03 4.44 -11.10
N THR A 68 -10.72 4.59 -12.38
CA THR A 68 -10.36 3.48 -13.25
C THR A 68 -8.97 2.95 -12.94
N SER A 69 -7.96 3.82 -12.85
CA SER A 69 -6.56 3.42 -12.71
C SER A 69 -6.33 2.77 -11.35
N ARG A 70 -6.85 3.39 -10.28
CA ARG A 70 -6.77 2.82 -8.93
C ARG A 70 -7.46 1.46 -8.87
N HIS A 71 -8.65 1.35 -9.46
CA HIS A 71 -9.36 0.08 -9.54
C HIS A 71 -8.52 -1.00 -10.22
N TYR A 72 -7.84 -0.68 -11.33
CA TYR A 72 -6.96 -1.64 -12.01
C TYR A 72 -5.81 -2.14 -11.14
N TRP A 73 -5.16 -1.24 -10.39
CA TRP A 73 -4.11 -1.62 -9.45
C TRP A 73 -4.65 -2.46 -8.29
N GLU A 74 -5.83 -2.12 -7.75
CA GLU A 74 -6.46 -2.85 -6.65
C GLU A 74 -6.92 -4.26 -7.08
N VAL A 75 -7.49 -4.40 -8.28
CA VAL A 75 -7.99 -5.68 -8.78
C VAL A 75 -6.93 -6.51 -9.49
N GLY A 76 -5.79 -5.94 -9.89
CA GLY A 76 -4.75 -6.68 -10.62
C GLY A 76 -5.10 -6.97 -12.09
N GLU A 77 -6.02 -6.24 -12.70
CA GLU A 77 -6.50 -6.46 -14.07
C GLU A 77 -6.99 -5.12 -14.68
N LEU A 78 -6.87 -4.97 -16.01
CA LEU A 78 -7.44 -3.83 -16.75
C LEU A 78 -8.92 -4.05 -17.10
N SER A 79 -9.75 -4.33 -16.09
CA SER A 79 -11.18 -4.60 -16.25
C SER A 79 -11.99 -3.87 -15.19
N VAL A 80 -12.87 -2.96 -15.62
CA VAL A 80 -13.77 -2.19 -14.74
C VAL A 80 -14.91 -3.03 -14.13
N ARG A 81 -14.98 -4.33 -14.48
CA ARG A 81 -16.00 -5.26 -14.01
C ARG A 81 -15.50 -6.21 -12.93
N ALA A 82 -14.21 -6.16 -12.61
CA ALA A 82 -13.64 -7.00 -11.56
C ALA A 82 -14.21 -6.57 -10.20
N ASN A 83 -14.70 -7.53 -9.43
CA ASN A 83 -15.34 -7.26 -8.13
C ASN A 83 -14.53 -7.84 -6.94
N THR A 84 -13.35 -8.39 -7.22
CA THR A 84 -12.42 -8.88 -6.21
C THR A 84 -11.05 -8.26 -6.42
N GLY A 85 -10.35 -8.02 -5.32
CA GLY A 85 -8.98 -7.56 -5.33
C GLY A 85 -8.00 -8.69 -5.62
N TRP A 86 -6.80 -8.36 -6.09
CA TRP A 86 -5.78 -9.39 -6.35
C TRP A 86 -5.31 -10.05 -5.05
N LEU A 87 -5.15 -9.28 -3.97
CA LEU A 87 -4.86 -9.84 -2.64
C LEU A 87 -6.05 -10.59 -2.07
N GLY A 88 -7.27 -10.15 -2.35
CA GLY A 88 -8.48 -10.90 -2.02
C GLY A 88 -8.53 -12.28 -2.68
N ARG A 89 -8.16 -12.37 -3.96
CA ARG A 89 -8.04 -13.66 -4.66
C ARG A 89 -6.88 -14.52 -4.14
N LEU A 90 -5.75 -13.92 -3.76
CA LEU A 90 -4.69 -14.63 -3.03
C LEU A 90 -5.23 -15.24 -1.73
N LEU A 91 -5.95 -14.46 -0.92
CA LEU A 91 -6.56 -14.94 0.33
C LEU A 91 -7.61 -16.03 0.08
N ASP A 92 -8.37 -15.97 -1.01
CA ASP A 92 -9.25 -17.06 -1.38
C ASP A 92 -8.48 -18.37 -1.67
N VAL A 93 -7.22 -18.30 -2.10
CA VAL A 93 -6.36 -19.48 -2.34
C VAL A 93 -5.75 -20.01 -1.04
N VAL A 94 -5.17 -19.14 -0.21
CA VAL A 94 -4.35 -19.55 0.95
C VAL A 94 -5.05 -19.42 2.31
N GLY A 95 -6.14 -18.66 2.36
CA GLY A 95 -6.85 -18.31 3.58
C GLY A 95 -7.87 -19.34 4.04
N SER A 96 -8.58 -18.99 5.11
CA SER A 96 -9.60 -19.84 5.73
C SER A 96 -10.85 -19.04 6.11
N ASN A 97 -11.97 -19.76 6.32
CA ASN A 97 -13.25 -19.15 6.74
C ASN A 97 -13.30 -18.75 8.22
N ASP A 98 -12.32 -19.16 9.02
CA ASP A 98 -12.29 -18.94 10.46
C ASP A 98 -11.30 -17.84 10.88
N ASN A 99 -10.57 -17.26 9.92
CA ASN A 99 -9.60 -16.20 10.17
C ASN A 99 -10.00 -14.89 9.47
N PRO A 100 -10.79 -14.01 10.11
CA PRO A 100 -11.10 -12.70 9.54
C PRO A 100 -9.89 -11.76 9.52
N LEU A 101 -8.83 -12.00 10.30
CA LEU A 101 -7.64 -11.15 10.38
C LEU A 101 -6.61 -11.39 9.25
N GLN A 102 -6.77 -12.44 8.45
CA GLN A 102 -5.82 -12.76 7.36
C GLN A 102 -5.65 -11.64 6.34
N GLY A 103 -6.72 -10.88 6.09
CA GLY A 103 -6.70 -9.65 5.31
C GLY A 103 -7.19 -8.51 6.18
N LEU A 104 -6.37 -7.47 6.36
CA LEU A 104 -6.67 -6.36 7.26
C LEU A 104 -6.58 -5.01 6.55
N SER A 105 -7.72 -4.33 6.39
CA SER A 105 -7.75 -2.94 5.96
C SER A 105 -7.69 -2.02 7.18
N LEU A 106 -6.74 -1.09 7.22
CA LEU A 106 -6.51 -0.23 8.39
C LEU A 106 -7.21 1.14 8.29
N ASP A 107 -7.93 1.43 7.21
CA ASP A 107 -8.57 2.74 6.95
C ASP A 107 -10.07 2.80 7.27
N GLY A 108 -10.55 1.89 8.12
CA GLY A 108 -11.95 1.82 8.55
C GLY A 108 -12.95 1.33 7.49
N SER A 109 -12.47 1.01 6.28
CA SER A 109 -13.27 0.46 5.19
C SER A 109 -12.51 -0.66 4.49
N LEU A 110 -13.24 -1.56 3.82
CA LEU A 110 -12.63 -2.65 3.05
C LEU A 110 -11.86 -2.07 1.87
N SER A 111 -10.53 -2.28 1.85
CA SER A 111 -9.72 -2.01 0.67
C SER A 111 -10.17 -2.89 -0.49
N PRO A 112 -10.43 -2.34 -1.69
CA PRO A 112 -10.79 -3.15 -2.85
C PRO A 112 -9.71 -4.19 -3.20
N SER A 113 -8.44 -3.93 -2.89
CA SER A 113 -7.35 -4.91 -3.04
C SER A 113 -7.56 -6.18 -2.22
N LEU A 114 -8.22 -6.06 -1.07
CA LEU A 114 -8.52 -7.15 -0.13
C LEU A 114 -9.91 -7.74 -0.32
N ALA A 115 -10.71 -7.26 -1.28
CA ALA A 115 -12.04 -7.79 -1.53
C ALA A 115 -11.98 -9.25 -2.02
N THR A 116 -12.45 -10.17 -1.21
CA THR A 116 -12.48 -11.63 -1.45
C THR A 116 -13.81 -12.08 -2.07
N ALA A 117 -13.84 -13.26 -2.69
CA ALA A 117 -15.09 -13.91 -3.09
C ALA A 117 -15.61 -14.89 -2.03
N ARG A 118 -14.73 -15.47 -1.18
CA ARG A 118 -15.10 -16.61 -0.34
C ARG A 118 -14.75 -16.42 1.13
N VAL A 119 -13.52 -15.99 1.42
CA VAL A 119 -13.00 -15.98 2.80
C VAL A 119 -13.22 -14.61 3.48
N PRO A 120 -13.42 -14.54 4.80
CA PRO A 120 -13.59 -13.28 5.52
C PRO A 120 -12.30 -12.47 5.55
N VAL A 121 -12.45 -11.15 5.64
CA VAL A 121 -11.39 -10.17 5.90
C VAL A 121 -11.92 -9.11 6.86
N ALA A 122 -11.04 -8.34 7.48
CA ALA A 122 -11.36 -7.32 8.46
C ALA A 122 -11.05 -5.91 7.93
N ALA A 123 -11.83 -4.94 8.41
CA ALA A 123 -11.54 -3.52 8.29
C ALA A 123 -11.61 -2.88 9.67
N THR A 124 -10.54 -2.17 10.04
CA THR A 124 -10.33 -1.52 11.35
C THR A 124 -9.80 -0.12 11.13
N TRP A 125 -9.78 0.73 12.16
CA TRP A 125 -9.12 2.04 12.10
C TRP A 125 -7.78 1.94 12.82
N GLY A 126 -6.70 1.75 12.05
CA GLY A 126 -5.41 1.32 12.58
C GLY A 126 -5.54 0.00 13.37
N PRO A 127 -4.86 -0.16 14.52
CA PRO A 127 -4.95 -1.38 15.32
C PRO A 127 -6.27 -1.48 16.11
N ARG A 128 -7.13 -0.45 16.08
CA ARG A 128 -8.31 -0.35 16.92
C ARG A 128 -9.54 -0.89 16.21
N TYR A 129 -10.30 -1.72 16.92
CA TYR A 129 -11.60 -2.20 16.48
C TYR A 129 -12.57 -2.23 17.66
N ASP A 130 -13.65 -1.47 17.54
CA ASP A 130 -14.71 -1.45 18.54
C ASP A 130 -16.08 -1.23 17.88
N LEU A 131 -17.15 -1.66 18.58
CA LEU A 131 -18.53 -1.43 18.18
C LEU A 131 -19.19 -0.49 19.19
N TRP A 132 -19.02 0.81 18.96
CA TRP A 132 -19.54 1.82 19.85
C TRP A 132 -21.07 1.84 19.88
N ALA A 133 -21.63 1.93 21.09
CA ALA A 133 -23.06 2.11 21.33
C ALA A 133 -23.31 3.28 22.31
N PRO A 134 -24.22 4.22 22.01
CA PRO A 134 -24.53 5.32 22.91
C PRO A 134 -25.06 4.81 24.25
N GLY A 135 -24.51 5.28 25.37
CA GLY A 135 -25.00 4.89 26.70
C GLY A 135 -24.45 3.56 27.23
N VAL A 136 -23.51 2.94 26.53
CA VAL A 136 -22.97 1.61 26.87
C VAL A 136 -21.47 1.71 27.18
N TRP A 137 -21.10 1.39 28.41
CA TRP A 137 -19.70 1.39 28.89
C TRP A 137 -19.53 0.43 30.08
N GLY A 138 -18.29 0.01 30.33
CA GLY A 138 -17.95 -0.85 31.48
C GLY A 138 -18.64 -2.21 31.43
N GLU A 139 -19.17 -2.69 32.57
CA GLU A 139 -19.81 -4.01 32.65
C GLU A 139 -20.98 -4.20 31.66
N VAL A 140 -21.68 -3.12 31.29
CA VAL A 140 -22.78 -3.17 30.33
C VAL A 140 -22.26 -3.44 28.91
N GLU A 141 -21.12 -2.84 28.58
CA GLU A 141 -20.44 -3.07 27.31
C GLU A 141 -19.96 -4.52 27.21
N ASP A 142 -19.31 -5.03 28.26
CA ASP A 142 -18.87 -6.42 28.31
C ASP A 142 -20.04 -7.40 28.13
N LEU A 143 -21.17 -7.15 28.80
CA LEU A 143 -22.38 -7.95 28.66
C LEU A 143 -22.98 -7.87 27.25
N MET A 144 -22.95 -6.69 26.62
CA MET A 144 -23.41 -6.49 25.24
C MET A 144 -22.60 -7.39 24.29
N PHE A 145 -21.27 -7.34 24.36
CA PHE A 145 -20.40 -8.12 23.49
C PHE A 145 -20.48 -9.64 23.76
N GLU A 146 -20.60 -10.04 25.02
CA GLU A 146 -20.84 -11.45 25.38
C GLU A 146 -22.17 -11.93 24.78
N THR A 147 -23.22 -11.12 24.87
CA THR A 147 -24.55 -11.44 24.33
C THR A 147 -24.52 -11.54 22.82
N PHE A 148 -23.90 -10.60 22.11
CA PHE A 148 -23.75 -10.66 20.65
C PHE A 148 -22.97 -11.89 20.22
N SER A 149 -21.88 -12.23 20.91
CA SER A 149 -21.10 -13.44 20.61
C SER A 149 -21.95 -14.71 20.75
N ARG A 150 -22.77 -14.83 21.80
CA ARG A 150 -23.69 -15.96 22.01
C ARG A 150 -24.79 -16.03 20.95
N LEU A 151 -25.37 -14.89 20.58
CA LEU A 151 -26.35 -14.80 19.49
C LEU A 151 -25.74 -15.21 18.15
N GLY A 152 -24.51 -14.77 17.87
CA GLY A 152 -23.75 -15.15 16.67
C GLY A 152 -23.57 -16.66 16.55
N VAL A 153 -23.07 -17.31 17.61
CA VAL A 153 -22.90 -18.79 17.66
C VAL A 153 -24.24 -19.51 17.46
N THR A 154 -25.30 -19.04 18.10
CA THR A 154 -26.63 -19.66 18.00
C THR A 154 -27.19 -19.52 16.58
N ALA A 155 -27.09 -18.32 16.00
CA ALA A 155 -27.57 -18.03 14.65
C ALA A 155 -26.76 -18.77 13.58
N GLU A 156 -25.44 -18.91 13.75
CA GLU A 156 -24.57 -19.65 12.83
C GLU A 156 -25.00 -21.11 12.66
N GLY A 157 -25.49 -21.75 13.73
CA GLY A 157 -26.03 -23.10 13.71
C GLY A 157 -27.43 -23.25 13.07
N SER A 158 -28.03 -22.16 12.61
CA SER A 158 -29.34 -22.18 11.95
C SER A 158 -29.31 -22.96 10.63
N ARG A 159 -30.43 -23.60 10.28
CA ARG A 159 -30.65 -24.19 8.95
C ARG A 159 -30.95 -23.14 7.88
N ASP A 160 -31.39 -21.96 8.29
CA ASP A 160 -31.57 -20.81 7.40
C ASP A 160 -30.21 -20.23 7.04
N LYS A 161 -29.90 -20.17 5.74
CA LYS A 161 -28.55 -19.79 5.25
C LYS A 161 -28.23 -18.33 5.52
N GLN A 162 -29.22 -17.45 5.45
CA GLN A 162 -29.06 -16.02 5.70
C GLN A 162 -28.81 -15.79 7.18
N LEU A 163 -29.57 -16.44 8.07
CA LEU A 163 -29.35 -16.37 9.51
C LEU A 163 -28.02 -17.00 9.92
N SER A 164 -27.66 -18.14 9.32
CA SER A 164 -26.35 -18.77 9.52
C SER A 164 -25.20 -17.85 9.11
N GLY A 165 -25.32 -17.19 7.95
CA GLY A 165 -24.36 -16.20 7.48
C GLY A 165 -24.24 -15.00 8.41
N ALA A 166 -25.36 -14.41 8.83
CA ALA A 166 -25.38 -13.31 9.79
C ALA A 166 -24.75 -13.71 11.14
N GLY A 167 -25.06 -14.92 11.64
CA GLY A 167 -24.48 -15.45 12.86
C GLY A 167 -22.95 -15.59 12.79
N ARG A 168 -22.43 -16.07 11.66
CA ARG A 168 -20.99 -16.16 11.39
C ARG A 168 -20.33 -14.77 11.46
N VAL A 169 -20.90 -13.76 10.81
CA VAL A 169 -20.36 -12.39 10.82
C VAL A 169 -20.33 -11.82 12.24
N VAL A 170 -21.40 -12.00 13.01
CA VAL A 170 -21.45 -11.54 14.42
C VAL A 170 -20.39 -12.24 15.27
N ARG A 171 -20.22 -13.57 15.11
CA ARG A 171 -19.16 -14.32 15.81
C ARG A 171 -17.76 -13.82 15.42
N GLN A 172 -17.52 -13.59 14.14
CA GLN A 172 -16.23 -13.10 13.63
C GLN A 172 -15.92 -11.69 14.15
N ALA A 173 -16.91 -10.78 14.18
CA ALA A 173 -16.75 -9.45 14.76
C ALA A 173 -16.41 -9.52 16.27
N GLY A 174 -17.08 -10.38 17.03
CA GLY A 174 -16.74 -10.60 18.45
C GLY A 174 -15.34 -11.18 18.65
N THR A 175 -14.93 -12.10 17.78
CA THR A 175 -13.56 -12.67 17.77
C THR A 175 -12.52 -11.59 17.50
N LEU A 176 -12.76 -10.76 16.48
CA LEU A 176 -11.88 -9.65 16.11
C LEU A 176 -11.72 -8.65 17.26
N ARG A 177 -12.83 -8.20 17.88
CA ARG A 177 -12.76 -7.31 19.05
C ARG A 177 -11.93 -7.92 20.17
N SER A 178 -12.18 -9.18 20.51
CA SER A 178 -11.43 -9.86 21.58
C SER A 178 -9.93 -9.96 21.25
N GLN A 179 -9.57 -10.25 20.00
CA GLN A 179 -8.17 -10.34 19.58
C GLN A 179 -7.48 -8.97 19.57
N LEU A 180 -8.21 -7.91 19.19
CA LEU A 180 -7.65 -6.57 19.04
C LEU A 180 -7.72 -5.70 20.30
N GLN A 181 -8.40 -6.15 21.34
CA GLN A 181 -8.51 -5.42 22.60
C GLN A 181 -7.14 -5.08 23.22
N ALA A 182 -6.13 -5.93 23.05
CA ALA A 182 -4.78 -5.67 23.54
C ALA A 182 -4.08 -4.47 22.86
N PHE A 183 -4.59 -4.02 21.71
CA PHE A 183 -4.04 -2.92 20.91
C PHE A 183 -4.95 -1.68 20.89
N SER A 184 -5.98 -1.63 21.75
CA SER A 184 -6.92 -0.50 21.80
C SER A 184 -6.34 0.75 22.44
N GLY A 185 -5.24 0.62 23.20
CA GLY A 185 -4.55 1.70 23.90
C GLY A 185 -3.37 2.25 23.10
N GLU A 186 -2.45 2.89 23.84
CA GLU A 186 -1.17 3.34 23.28
C GLU A 186 -0.33 2.14 22.84
N ILE A 187 0.21 2.20 21.63
CA ILE A 187 1.06 1.14 21.08
C ILE A 187 2.49 1.36 21.54
N ASP A 188 3.03 0.40 22.28
CA ASP A 188 4.45 0.39 22.65
C ASP A 188 5.30 -0.05 21.44
N SER A 189 6.12 0.86 20.96
CA SER A 189 7.03 0.65 19.83
C SER A 189 8.49 0.82 20.27
N PRO A 190 9.39 -0.10 19.89
CA PRO A 190 10.83 0.06 20.13
C PRO A 190 11.46 1.21 19.31
N VAL A 191 10.72 1.77 18.35
CA VAL A 191 11.17 2.87 17.48
C VAL A 191 10.19 4.03 17.53
N ALA A 192 10.70 5.26 17.52
CA ALA A 192 9.86 6.46 17.42
C ALA A 192 9.31 6.61 15.99
N TYR A 193 7.99 6.73 15.87
CA TYR A 193 7.32 7.08 14.62
C TYR A 193 7.14 8.60 14.53
N PRO A 194 7.07 9.17 13.30
CA PRO A 194 6.69 10.57 13.12
C PRO A 194 5.30 10.86 13.69
N ASP A 195 5.09 12.07 14.21
CA ASP A 195 3.80 12.54 14.69
C ASP A 195 2.80 12.62 13.52
N ASP A 196 1.86 11.69 13.48
CA ASP A 196 0.69 11.64 12.59
C ASP A 196 -0.38 10.74 13.22
N GLU A 197 -1.64 11.15 13.13
CA GLU A 197 -2.74 10.56 13.90
C GLU A 197 -3.21 9.20 13.36
N HIS A 198 -2.83 8.81 12.14
CA HIS A 198 -3.41 7.60 11.53
C HIS A 198 -2.41 6.66 10.89
N PHE A 199 -1.59 7.12 9.94
CA PHE A 199 -0.66 6.27 9.21
C PHE A 199 0.46 5.74 10.11
N SER A 200 1.05 6.62 10.92
CA SER A 200 2.07 6.23 11.90
C SER A 200 1.49 5.26 12.96
N GLU A 201 0.32 5.57 13.53
CA GLU A 201 -0.35 4.68 14.49
C GLU A 201 -0.73 3.33 13.87
N SER A 202 -1.20 3.33 12.61
CA SER A 202 -1.58 2.12 11.89
C SER A 202 -0.40 1.19 11.65
N LEU A 203 0.75 1.73 11.23
CA LEU A 203 1.95 0.93 10.98
C LEU A 203 2.61 0.45 12.28
N ALA A 204 2.68 1.29 13.32
CA ALA A 204 3.13 0.86 14.65
C ALA A 204 2.22 -0.25 15.22
N GLY A 205 0.91 -0.06 15.11
CA GLY A 205 -0.09 -1.05 15.50
C GLY A 205 0.03 -2.37 14.74
N LEU A 206 0.25 -2.31 13.42
CA LEU A 206 0.47 -3.49 12.60
C LEU A 206 1.74 -4.25 13.03
N ALA A 207 2.86 -3.55 13.28
CA ALA A 207 4.08 -4.17 13.77
C ALA A 207 3.85 -4.89 15.12
N ALA A 208 3.14 -4.25 16.05
CA ALA A 208 2.78 -4.86 17.34
C ALA A 208 1.85 -6.08 17.19
N MET A 209 0.88 -6.02 16.27
CA MET A 209 -0.01 -7.17 15.99
C MET A 209 0.76 -8.35 15.40
N LEU A 210 1.72 -8.10 14.51
CA LEU A 210 2.58 -9.14 13.93
C LEU A 210 3.52 -9.76 14.97
N ASP A 211 4.05 -8.95 15.89
CA ASP A 211 4.88 -9.40 17.01
C ASP A 211 4.13 -10.31 17.98
N ALA A 212 2.87 -9.96 18.25
CA ALA A 212 1.95 -10.78 19.03
C ALA A 212 1.50 -12.07 18.30
N GLY A 213 1.94 -12.29 17.06
CA GLY A 213 1.60 -13.48 16.27
C GLY A 213 0.16 -13.50 15.76
N MET A 214 -0.47 -12.33 15.57
CA MET A 214 -1.79 -12.27 14.95
C MET A 214 -1.73 -12.87 13.54
N PRO A 215 -2.76 -13.63 13.12
CA PRO A 215 -2.70 -14.42 11.90
C PRO A 215 -3.03 -13.58 10.66
N ILE A 216 -2.23 -12.53 10.42
CA ILE A 216 -2.36 -11.57 9.32
C ILE A 216 -1.47 -12.04 8.17
N THR A 217 -2.05 -12.21 6.98
CA THR A 217 -1.30 -12.56 5.77
C THR A 217 -0.98 -11.31 4.97
N VAL A 218 -1.95 -10.40 4.85
CA VAL A 218 -1.81 -9.13 4.12
C VAL A 218 -2.57 -8.01 4.81
N ALA A 219 -2.01 -6.81 4.78
CA ALA A 219 -2.64 -5.61 5.29
C ALA A 219 -2.56 -4.47 4.27
N SER A 220 -3.51 -3.54 4.32
CA SER A 220 -3.53 -2.34 3.48
C SER A 220 -3.78 -1.11 4.34
N VAL A 221 -3.09 -0.02 4.02
CA VAL A 221 -3.27 1.30 4.64
C VAL A 221 -2.95 2.37 3.60
N GLY A 222 -3.73 3.46 3.61
CA GLY A 222 -3.45 4.66 2.82
C GLY A 222 -2.34 5.50 3.43
N ALA A 223 -1.37 5.93 2.60
CA ALA A 223 -0.39 6.93 3.02
C ALA A 223 -1.07 8.29 3.26
N PRO A 224 -0.54 9.12 4.19
CA PRO A 224 -1.10 10.43 4.51
C PRO A 224 -0.78 11.42 3.41
N GLY A 225 -1.58 12.49 3.31
CA GLY A 225 -1.29 13.64 2.46
C GLY A 225 -2.05 13.68 1.13
N ALA A 226 -1.80 14.74 0.36
CA ALA A 226 -2.39 15.02 -0.93
C ALA A 226 -1.33 14.91 -2.03
N TYR A 227 -1.26 13.75 -2.69
CA TYR A 227 -0.33 13.49 -3.80
C TYR A 227 -0.85 13.98 -5.16
N ASP A 228 -2.12 14.36 -5.22
CA ASP A 228 -2.78 14.88 -6.42
C ASP A 228 -2.75 16.43 -6.46
N THR A 229 -1.55 16.98 -6.46
CA THR A 229 -1.34 18.43 -6.43
C THR A 229 -1.41 19.01 -7.85
N HIS A 230 -2.54 19.66 -8.16
CA HIS A 230 -2.74 20.44 -9.38
C HIS A 230 -2.32 21.91 -9.24
N ASP A 231 -2.10 22.35 -8.00
CA ASP A 231 -1.55 23.64 -7.61
C ASP A 231 -0.67 23.47 -6.35
N GLU A 232 0.08 24.52 -6.03
CA GLU A 232 0.91 24.62 -4.80
C GLU A 232 1.79 23.39 -4.50
N GLN A 233 2.22 22.68 -5.55
CA GLN A 233 2.80 21.35 -5.41
C GLN A 233 4.13 21.38 -4.66
N ALA A 234 4.96 22.39 -4.89
CA ALA A 234 6.28 22.49 -4.26
C ALA A 234 6.19 22.52 -2.72
N SER A 235 5.18 23.17 -2.15
CA SER A 235 4.96 23.21 -0.70
C SER A 235 4.33 21.93 -0.17
N THR A 236 3.30 21.41 -0.84
CA THR A 236 2.48 20.29 -0.35
C THR A 236 3.21 18.95 -0.48
N LEU A 237 3.70 18.64 -1.69
CA LEU A 237 4.30 17.34 -1.99
C LEU A 237 5.53 17.06 -1.11
N GLY A 238 6.36 18.07 -0.84
CA GLY A 238 7.56 17.90 -0.04
C GLY A 238 7.26 17.48 1.41
N GLN A 239 6.20 18.03 2.01
CA GLN A 239 5.76 17.71 3.37
C GLN A 239 5.19 16.29 3.45
N ASP A 240 4.29 15.95 2.53
CA ASP A 240 3.63 14.64 2.50
C ASP A 240 4.62 13.51 2.20
N LEU A 241 5.56 13.74 1.27
CA LEU A 241 6.65 12.80 1.01
C LEU A 241 7.54 12.61 2.25
N ALA A 242 7.86 13.68 2.98
CA ALA A 242 8.71 13.60 4.17
C ALA A 242 8.05 12.73 5.24
N GLN A 243 6.75 12.96 5.50
CA GLN A 243 5.97 12.18 6.44
C GLN A 243 5.95 10.70 6.05
N THR A 244 5.51 10.39 4.83
CA THR A 244 5.40 9.00 4.35
C THR A 244 6.74 8.28 4.37
N CYS A 245 7.81 8.90 3.88
CA CYS A 245 9.11 8.26 3.85
C CYS A 245 9.67 8.04 5.26
N ALA A 246 9.48 8.99 6.18
CA ALA A 246 9.92 8.84 7.58
C ALA A 246 9.14 7.73 8.30
N THR A 247 7.82 7.64 8.10
CA THR A 247 6.98 6.59 8.70
C THR A 247 7.34 5.20 8.12
N LEU A 248 7.58 5.08 6.82
CA LEU A 248 8.02 3.82 6.21
C LEU A 248 9.40 3.37 6.73
N LEU A 249 10.33 4.32 6.95
CA LEU A 249 11.60 4.03 7.61
C LEU A 249 11.37 3.55 9.05
N ALA A 250 10.55 4.24 9.83
CA ALA A 250 10.24 3.85 11.20
C ALA A 250 9.63 2.44 11.27
N PHE A 251 8.68 2.13 10.37
CA PHE A 251 8.06 0.80 10.26
C PHE A 251 9.08 -0.29 9.96
N GLN A 252 9.95 -0.08 8.98
CA GLN A 252 11.01 -1.05 8.67
C GLN A 252 11.96 -1.26 9.86
N ARG A 253 12.30 -0.20 10.62
CA ARG A 253 13.13 -0.31 11.83
C ARG A 253 12.44 -0.99 12.99
N ASP A 254 11.14 -0.77 13.15
CA ASP A 254 10.34 -1.42 14.16
C ASP A 254 10.27 -2.93 13.91
N LEU A 255 10.02 -3.34 12.66
CA LEU A 255 10.08 -4.73 12.25
C LEU A 255 11.46 -5.37 12.54
N GLU A 256 12.55 -4.67 12.24
CA GLU A 256 13.92 -5.14 12.55
C GLU A 256 14.16 -5.26 14.05
N ALA A 257 13.71 -4.28 14.85
CA ALA A 257 13.86 -4.29 16.30
C ALA A 257 13.06 -5.44 16.96
N ARG A 258 11.96 -5.87 16.34
CA ARG A 258 11.15 -7.01 16.75
C ARG A 258 11.61 -8.34 16.16
N GLY A 259 12.56 -8.33 15.22
CA GLY A 259 13.00 -9.54 14.50
C GLY A 259 11.92 -10.13 13.58
N LEU A 260 11.14 -9.26 12.95
CA LEU A 260 10.05 -9.60 12.03
C LEU A 260 10.37 -9.25 10.57
N ASP A 261 11.48 -8.55 10.31
CA ASP A 261 11.82 -7.94 9.02
C ASP A 261 12.05 -8.96 7.90
N ASP A 262 12.41 -10.20 8.24
CA ASP A 262 12.55 -11.31 7.30
C ASP A 262 11.21 -11.89 6.81
N ARG A 263 10.09 -11.52 7.47
CA ARG A 263 8.75 -12.05 7.19
C ARG A 263 7.76 -11.00 6.70
N VAL A 264 8.22 -9.77 6.44
CA VAL A 264 7.35 -8.66 6.00
C VAL A 264 7.95 -7.96 4.79
N LEU A 265 7.09 -7.72 3.80
CA LEU A 265 7.36 -6.86 2.65
C LEU A 265 6.29 -5.79 2.56
N THR A 266 6.70 -4.55 2.28
CA THR A 266 5.80 -3.41 2.06
C THR A 266 5.89 -2.96 0.60
N MET A 267 4.78 -3.06 -0.13
CA MET A 267 4.67 -2.49 -1.47
C MET A 267 3.98 -1.13 -1.40
N VAL A 268 4.67 -0.10 -1.91
CA VAL A 268 4.16 1.27 -2.01
C VAL A 268 3.94 1.59 -3.48
N TRP A 269 2.74 2.04 -3.82
CA TRP A 269 2.34 2.34 -5.20
C TRP A 269 1.36 3.51 -5.24
N SER A 270 1.23 4.11 -6.42
CA SER A 270 0.15 5.02 -6.79
C SER A 270 -0.38 4.60 -8.16
N GLU A 271 -1.65 4.86 -8.37
CA GLU A 271 -2.46 4.48 -9.50
C GLU A 271 -1.95 5.01 -10.85
N PHE A 272 -1.23 6.13 -10.85
CA PHE A 272 -0.69 6.76 -12.05
C PHE A 272 0.54 7.66 -11.77
N GLY A 273 1.13 8.21 -12.84
CA GLY A 273 2.24 9.16 -12.75
C GLY A 273 1.77 10.61 -12.76
N ARG A 274 2.72 11.56 -12.81
CA ARG A 274 2.41 13.00 -13.07
C ARG A 274 2.93 13.39 -14.45
N ARG A 275 2.24 14.31 -15.14
CA ARG A 275 2.70 14.85 -16.42
C ARG A 275 4.13 15.39 -16.33
N PRO A 276 5.02 15.13 -17.29
CA PRO A 276 6.35 15.73 -17.31
C PRO A 276 6.35 17.26 -17.30
N GLU A 277 5.44 17.89 -18.05
CA GLU A 277 5.20 19.34 -18.08
C GLU A 277 4.39 19.76 -16.85
N GLU A 278 4.81 20.84 -16.17
CA GLU A 278 4.02 21.43 -15.09
C GLU A 278 2.88 22.28 -15.64
N ASN A 279 1.83 22.44 -14.85
CA ASN A 279 0.78 23.42 -15.11
C ASN A 279 0.86 24.56 -14.09
N GLY A 280 0.30 25.72 -14.42
CA GLY A 280 0.39 26.91 -13.58
C GLY A 280 1.77 27.58 -13.64
N GLU A 281 1.97 28.59 -12.79
CA GLU A 281 3.22 29.36 -12.72
C GLU A 281 3.61 29.66 -11.27
N GLY A 282 4.91 29.77 -10.99
CA GLY A 282 5.41 30.20 -9.69
C GLY A 282 4.90 29.32 -8.53
N SER A 283 4.36 29.95 -7.49
CA SER A 283 3.87 29.23 -6.30
C SER A 283 2.57 28.47 -6.52
N SER A 284 1.80 28.77 -7.58
CA SER A 284 0.58 28.01 -7.92
C SER A 284 0.84 26.89 -8.91
N ALA A 285 2.11 26.60 -9.22
CA ALA A 285 2.47 25.52 -10.11
C ALA A 285 2.12 24.16 -9.50
N GLY A 286 1.60 23.27 -10.34
CA GLY A 286 1.29 21.89 -10.03
C GLY A 286 1.55 21.00 -11.23
N THR A 287 1.01 19.79 -11.20
CA THR A 287 1.12 18.86 -12.32
C THR A 287 -0.22 18.20 -12.57
N ASP A 288 -0.58 17.93 -13.81
CA ASP A 288 -1.78 17.15 -14.12
C ASP A 288 -1.46 15.64 -13.99
N HIS A 289 -2.50 14.81 -14.03
CA HIS A 289 -2.36 13.35 -14.03
C HIS A 289 -1.60 12.89 -15.27
N GLY A 290 -0.69 11.93 -15.10
CA GLY A 290 0.06 11.34 -16.21
C GLY A 290 0.26 9.84 -16.09
N ALA A 291 1.24 9.28 -16.80
CA ALA A 291 1.55 7.85 -16.75
C ALA A 291 3.03 7.60 -16.39
N GLY A 292 3.38 6.33 -16.16
CA GLY A 292 4.74 5.93 -15.80
C GLY A 292 5.16 6.46 -14.42
N GLY A 293 4.47 6.00 -13.37
CA GLY A 293 4.76 6.40 -12.00
C GLY A 293 5.97 5.66 -11.40
N CYS A 294 6.13 5.77 -10.09
CA CYS A 294 7.09 4.96 -9.34
C CYS A 294 6.39 4.05 -8.33
N ALA A 295 6.94 2.86 -8.11
CA ALA A 295 6.58 1.99 -7.00
C ALA A 295 7.83 1.49 -6.28
N PHE A 296 7.64 1.08 -5.03
CA PHE A 296 8.69 0.60 -4.15
C PHE A 296 8.27 -0.72 -3.52
N LEU A 297 9.20 -1.67 -3.44
CA LEU A 297 9.07 -2.84 -2.59
C LEU A 297 10.13 -2.74 -1.49
N ILE A 298 9.71 -2.71 -0.24
CA ILE A 298 10.54 -2.42 0.92
C ILE A 298 10.56 -3.64 1.84
N GLY A 299 11.73 -4.03 2.31
CA GLY A 299 11.93 -5.07 3.31
C GLY A 299 13.30 -5.73 3.20
N THR A 300 13.73 -6.43 4.24
CA THR A 300 14.99 -7.20 4.24
C THR A 300 15.04 -8.26 3.13
N PRO A 301 13.94 -8.97 2.79
CA PRO A 301 13.93 -9.93 1.69
C PRO A 301 13.85 -9.27 0.30
N ALA A 302 13.67 -7.95 0.20
CA ALA A 302 13.57 -7.28 -1.09
C ALA A 302 14.92 -7.34 -1.83
N ARG A 303 14.87 -7.36 -3.16
CA ARG A 303 16.07 -7.44 -4.01
C ARG A 303 17.03 -6.26 -3.82
N GLY A 304 16.51 -5.08 -3.44
CA GLY A 304 17.35 -3.92 -3.15
C GLY A 304 17.93 -3.23 -4.39
N THR A 305 17.28 -3.36 -5.55
CA THR A 305 17.78 -2.82 -6.82
C THR A 305 16.67 -2.13 -7.64
N MET A 306 17.06 -1.42 -8.68
CA MET A 306 16.18 -0.96 -9.72
C MET A 306 15.64 -2.12 -10.56
N VAL A 307 14.35 -2.12 -10.84
CA VAL A 307 13.69 -3.04 -11.77
C VAL A 307 13.06 -2.25 -12.91
N GLY A 308 13.32 -2.69 -14.15
CA GLY A 308 12.99 -1.94 -15.35
C GLY A 308 14.03 -0.86 -15.64
N GLU A 309 13.62 0.14 -16.42
CA GLU A 309 14.50 1.26 -16.81
C GLU A 309 13.74 2.59 -16.74
N TRP A 310 14.46 3.69 -16.56
CA TRP A 310 13.87 5.02 -16.79
C TRP A 310 14.01 5.38 -18.28
N PRO A 311 12.90 5.56 -19.02
CA PRO A 311 12.94 5.66 -20.48
C PRO A 311 13.41 7.03 -20.98
N GLY A 312 13.50 8.03 -20.10
CA GLY A 312 13.84 9.40 -20.48
C GLY A 312 12.65 10.24 -20.92
N LEU A 313 12.82 11.57 -20.87
CA LEU A 313 11.80 12.54 -21.32
C LEU A 313 11.85 12.81 -22.83
N GLY A 314 12.86 12.28 -23.53
CA GLY A 314 12.98 12.42 -24.99
C GLY A 314 12.04 11.50 -25.77
N THR A 315 11.38 10.55 -25.11
CA THR A 315 10.45 9.59 -25.72
C THR A 315 9.19 9.45 -24.87
N LEU A 316 8.36 10.48 -24.87
CA LEU A 316 7.03 10.40 -24.26
C LEU A 316 6.08 9.55 -25.13
N ASP A 317 4.95 9.15 -24.57
CA ASP A 317 3.88 8.54 -25.37
C ASP A 317 3.08 9.57 -26.17
N GLU A 318 2.05 9.12 -26.90
CA GLU A 318 1.25 9.96 -27.79
C GLU A 318 0.44 11.04 -27.06
N ASP A 319 0.25 10.88 -25.74
CA ASP A 319 -0.44 11.85 -24.92
C ASP A 319 0.51 12.82 -24.23
N ASP A 320 1.84 12.70 -24.38
CA ASP A 320 2.88 13.40 -23.60
C ASP A 320 3.08 12.87 -22.17
N ASN A 321 2.90 11.58 -21.93
CA ASN A 321 3.24 10.94 -20.66
C ASN A 321 4.60 10.22 -20.67
N LEU A 322 5.16 10.00 -19.48
CA LEU A 322 6.28 9.07 -19.32
C LEU A 322 5.82 7.65 -19.67
N ARG A 323 6.56 7.00 -20.58
CA ARG A 323 6.27 5.62 -20.98
C ARG A 323 6.51 4.68 -19.81
N SER A 324 5.58 3.74 -19.59
CA SER A 324 5.80 2.66 -18.61
C SER A 324 6.80 1.64 -19.16
N THR A 325 7.79 1.27 -18.36
CA THR A 325 8.79 0.22 -18.67
C THR A 325 8.60 -1.03 -17.83
N SER A 326 7.78 -0.94 -16.78
CA SER A 326 7.35 -2.07 -15.95
C SER A 326 5.83 -2.12 -15.88
N ASP A 327 5.25 -3.30 -16.06
CA ASP A 327 3.81 -3.52 -15.84
C ASP A 327 3.57 -3.90 -14.38
N PHE A 328 2.64 -3.23 -13.71
CA PHE A 328 2.35 -3.53 -12.30
C PHE A 328 1.89 -4.97 -12.05
N ARG A 329 1.22 -5.60 -13.03
CA ARG A 329 0.78 -6.99 -12.95
C ARG A 329 1.96 -7.96 -12.99
N ALA A 330 3.06 -7.59 -13.64
CA ALA A 330 4.31 -8.37 -13.61
C ALA A 330 4.95 -8.36 -12.21
N ALA A 331 4.87 -7.21 -11.51
CA ALA A 331 5.30 -7.13 -10.11
C ALA A 331 4.43 -8.02 -9.21
N TYR A 332 3.10 -7.98 -9.39
CA TYR A 332 2.18 -8.85 -8.64
C TYR A 332 2.44 -10.33 -8.89
N CYS A 333 2.60 -10.75 -10.15
CA CYS A 333 2.94 -12.14 -10.48
C CYS A 333 4.22 -12.60 -9.78
N SER A 334 5.23 -11.73 -9.75
CA SER A 334 6.50 -12.03 -9.08
C SER A 334 6.36 -12.16 -7.58
N LEU A 335 5.59 -11.28 -6.93
CA LEU A 335 5.30 -11.39 -5.49
C LEU A 335 4.52 -12.67 -5.17
N LEU A 336 3.51 -13.01 -5.97
CA LEU A 336 2.73 -14.24 -5.78
C LEU A 336 3.62 -15.48 -5.82
N GLU A 337 4.49 -15.59 -6.83
CA GLU A 337 5.32 -16.77 -7.04
C GLU A 337 6.53 -16.81 -6.09
N GLN A 338 7.22 -15.68 -5.87
CA GLN A 338 8.49 -15.63 -5.12
C GLN A 338 8.30 -15.47 -3.62
N TRP A 339 7.26 -14.75 -3.18
CA TRP A 339 7.01 -14.49 -1.76
C TRP A 339 5.94 -15.41 -1.18
N PHE A 340 4.78 -15.52 -1.85
CA PHE A 340 3.68 -16.34 -1.35
C PHE A 340 3.75 -17.81 -1.78
N GLY A 341 4.58 -18.15 -2.76
CA GLY A 341 4.66 -19.52 -3.31
C GLY A 341 3.36 -19.96 -4.01
N VAL A 342 2.58 -19.00 -4.51
CA VAL A 342 1.31 -19.22 -5.20
C VAL A 342 1.48 -19.01 -6.68
N ASP A 343 0.93 -19.93 -7.49
CA ASP A 343 0.87 -19.78 -8.94
C ASP A 343 0.09 -18.51 -9.31
N ALA A 344 0.74 -17.59 -10.01
CA ALA A 344 0.13 -16.33 -10.40
C ALA A 344 -1.10 -16.51 -11.29
N ASP A 345 -1.21 -17.58 -12.08
CA ASP A 345 -2.39 -17.85 -12.91
C ASP A 345 -3.66 -18.10 -12.07
N ALA A 346 -3.52 -18.47 -10.78
CA ALA A 346 -4.65 -18.61 -9.87
C ALA A 346 -5.22 -17.25 -9.38
N VAL A 347 -4.46 -16.15 -9.54
CA VAL A 347 -4.76 -14.85 -8.93
C VAL A 347 -4.82 -13.72 -9.96
N ILE A 348 -3.93 -13.68 -10.94
CA ILE A 348 -3.85 -12.61 -11.95
C ILE A 348 -4.37 -13.14 -13.29
N PRO A 349 -5.45 -12.56 -13.84
CA PRO A 349 -5.95 -12.94 -15.16
C PRO A 349 -4.88 -12.76 -16.25
N GLY A 350 -4.62 -13.83 -16.99
CA GLY A 350 -3.60 -13.84 -18.04
C GLY A 350 -2.17 -13.78 -17.51
N ALA A 351 -1.90 -14.27 -16.29
CA ALA A 351 -0.60 -14.16 -15.66
C ALA A 351 0.53 -14.66 -16.56
N GLY A 352 0.35 -15.75 -17.30
CA GLY A 352 1.35 -16.27 -18.25
C GLY A 352 1.90 -15.27 -19.30
N GLY A 353 1.25 -14.12 -19.52
CA GLY A 353 1.73 -13.07 -20.42
C GLY A 353 2.72 -12.06 -19.81
N PHE A 354 2.90 -12.05 -18.49
CA PHE A 354 3.75 -11.07 -17.81
C PHE A 354 5.18 -11.56 -17.56
N ALA A 355 6.14 -10.65 -17.46
CA ALA A 355 7.49 -10.98 -17.00
C ALA A 355 7.50 -11.31 -15.49
N ARG A 356 8.52 -12.05 -15.04
CA ARG A 356 8.79 -12.38 -13.63
C ARG A 356 10.10 -11.72 -13.18
N PRO A 357 10.13 -10.38 -13.00
CA PRO A 357 11.31 -9.75 -12.41
C PRO A 357 11.67 -10.39 -11.06
N ALA A 358 12.95 -10.56 -10.79
CA ALA A 358 13.41 -11.03 -9.47
C ALA A 358 13.22 -9.90 -8.45
N LEU A 359 12.30 -10.08 -7.51
CA LEU A 359 11.94 -9.09 -6.49
C LEU A 359 12.41 -9.47 -5.09
N ILE A 360 12.63 -10.77 -4.85
CA ILE A 360 13.09 -11.32 -3.58
C ILE A 360 14.57 -11.73 -3.70
N GLY A 361 15.38 -11.41 -2.69
CA GLY A 361 16.85 -11.47 -2.69
C GLY A 361 17.44 -12.49 -1.73
#